data_AF-A0A859QMV7-F1
#
_entry.id   AF-A0A859QMV7-F1
#
_cell.length_a   1.000
_cell.length_b   1.000
_cell.length_c   1.000
_cell.angle_alpha   90.00
_cell.angle_beta   90.00
_cell.angle_gamma   90.00
#
_symmetry.space_group_name_H-M   'P 1'
#
loop_
_entity.id
_entity.type
_entity.pdbx_description
1 polymer ?
#
loop_
_entity_poly.entity_id
_entity_poly.type
_entity_poly.pdbx_seq_one_letter_code
_entity_poly.pdbx_strand_id
1 'polypeptide(L)'
;MAEENAVKTEAQEAGTEPKKVNAKPAAQRKKTKAAAKATPSAPAAKAPTHKIRKYSEGERAEKLVLIKSLLSAGKGTLKDALKQAGITEQTYYNWKKAAEPTSKDAAERQIDDLKDLVELEEENKRLRKILADRLRAENAELRKRLGMD
;
A
#
# COMPACT_ATOMS: atom_id res chain seq x y z
N MET A 1 21.33 54.99 14.90
CA MET A 1 21.02 53.85 15.79
C MET A 1 20.04 52.99 15.01
N ALA A 2 20.43 52.15 14.05
CA ALA A 2 21.37 51.03 14.09
C ALA A 2 21.00 50.01 15.16
N GLU A 3 20.08 49.09 14.85
CA GLU A 3 20.08 47.73 15.38
C GLU A 3 19.74 46.76 14.23
N GLU A 4 20.63 45.78 14.09
CA GLU A 4 20.67 44.75 13.06
C GLU A 4 19.60 43.68 13.29
N ASN A 5 19.04 43.14 12.21
CA ASN A 5 18.66 41.73 12.21
C ASN A 5 19.00 41.13 10.84
N ALA A 6 20.25 40.69 10.72
CA ALA A 6 20.76 39.98 9.56
C ALA A 6 20.43 38.49 9.70
N VAL A 7 19.32 38.04 9.11
CA VAL A 7 19.13 36.62 8.81
C VAL A 7 19.73 36.35 7.43
N LYS A 8 20.95 35.84 7.48
CA LYS A 8 21.72 35.34 6.34
C LYS A 8 21.16 33.97 5.95
N THR A 9 20.34 33.89 4.90
CA THR A 9 19.98 32.63 4.25
C THR A 9 20.98 32.36 3.13
N GLU A 10 21.94 31.48 3.43
CA GLU A 10 22.94 31.00 2.49
C GLU A 10 22.30 29.96 1.56
N ALA A 11 22.44 30.21 0.26
CA ALA A 11 22.00 29.35 -0.81
C ALA A 11 22.76 28.02 -0.78
N GLN A 12 22.04 26.90 -0.85
CA GLN A 12 22.62 25.60 -1.17
C GLN A 12 22.46 25.34 -2.67
N GLU A 13 23.61 25.23 -3.32
CA GLU A 13 23.78 24.92 -4.73
C GLU A 13 23.27 23.53 -5.09
N ALA A 14 22.80 23.44 -6.34
CA ALA A 14 22.54 22.22 -7.06
C ALA A 14 23.84 21.42 -7.27
N GLY A 15 23.79 20.14 -6.94
CA GLY A 15 24.80 19.14 -7.28
C GLY A 15 24.12 17.81 -7.59
N THR A 16 23.75 17.60 -8.84
CA THR A 16 23.27 16.33 -9.38
C THR A 16 24.45 15.43 -9.75
N GLU A 17 24.65 14.34 -9.01
CA GLU A 17 25.36 13.15 -9.52
C GLU A 17 24.62 11.87 -9.08
N PRO A 18 24.24 10.98 -10.02
CA PRO A 18 23.47 9.77 -9.72
C PRO A 18 24.36 8.65 -9.18
N LYS A 19 24.27 8.36 -7.88
CA LYS A 19 24.87 7.14 -7.30
C LYS A 19 24.06 5.89 -7.69
N LYS A 20 24.54 5.27 -8.77
CA LYS A 20 24.78 3.82 -8.95
C LYS A 20 23.78 2.88 -8.26
N VAL A 21 22.80 2.47 -9.06
CA VAL A 21 21.99 1.27 -8.87
C VAL A 21 22.89 0.02 -8.78
N ASN A 22 23.11 -0.50 -7.57
CA ASN A 22 23.61 -1.87 -7.42
C ASN A 22 22.45 -2.85 -7.55
N ALA A 23 22.11 -3.15 -8.80
CA ALA A 23 21.34 -4.33 -9.17
C ALA A 23 22.10 -5.57 -8.68
N LYS A 24 21.58 -6.26 -7.67
CA LYS A 24 22.04 -7.60 -7.34
C LYS A 24 21.57 -8.53 -8.46
N PRO A 25 22.48 -9.21 -9.17
CA PRO A 25 22.10 -10.07 -10.29
C PRO A 25 21.40 -11.33 -9.79
N ALA A 26 20.36 -11.70 -10.54
CA ALA A 26 19.62 -12.95 -10.41
C ALA A 26 20.58 -14.14 -10.27
N ALA A 27 20.50 -14.83 -9.12
CA ALA A 27 21.20 -16.08 -8.92
C ALA A 27 20.59 -17.14 -9.84
N GLN A 28 21.26 -17.35 -10.97
CA GLN A 28 20.96 -18.36 -11.97
C GLN A 28 20.91 -19.75 -11.31
N ARG A 29 19.77 -20.42 -11.51
CA ARG A 29 19.54 -21.82 -11.17
C ARG A 29 20.58 -22.68 -11.91
N LYS A 30 21.63 -23.13 -11.21
CA LYS A 30 22.53 -24.16 -11.74
C LYS A 30 21.81 -25.51 -11.70
N LYS A 31 21.35 -25.96 -12.88
CA LYS A 31 21.00 -27.36 -13.12
C LYS A 31 22.30 -28.13 -13.29
N THR A 32 22.72 -28.90 -12.28
CA THR A 32 23.70 -29.96 -12.50
C THR A 32 22.94 -31.26 -12.75
N LYS A 33 23.05 -31.73 -14.01
CA LYS A 33 22.66 -33.07 -14.43
C LYS A 33 23.85 -33.97 -14.12
N ALA A 34 23.68 -34.92 -13.21
CA ALA A 34 24.59 -36.06 -13.05
C ALA A 34 23.73 -37.30 -12.80
N ALA A 35 23.88 -38.27 -13.69
CA ALA A 35 23.15 -39.53 -13.71
C ALA A 35 23.95 -40.62 -12.95
N ALA A 36 23.21 -41.66 -12.56
CA ALA A 36 23.62 -42.90 -11.87
C ALA A 36 23.88 -42.76 -10.35
N LYS A 37 23.37 -43.61 -9.46
CA LYS A 37 23.08 -45.05 -9.57
C LYS A 37 22.00 -45.44 -8.54
N ALA A 38 21.18 -46.43 -8.89
CA ALA A 38 20.09 -46.96 -8.07
C ALA A 38 20.56 -47.91 -6.96
N THR A 39 19.94 -47.81 -5.78
CA THR A 39 19.56 -48.93 -4.88
C THR A 39 18.39 -48.50 -3.98
N PRO A 40 17.40 -49.38 -3.68
CA PRO A 40 16.15 -48.99 -3.03
C PRO A 40 16.23 -49.15 -1.50
N SER A 41 15.73 -48.17 -0.74
CA SER A 41 15.45 -48.34 0.68
C SER A 41 14.27 -47.46 1.11
N ALA A 42 13.17 -48.14 1.49
CA ALA A 42 12.04 -47.80 2.36
C ALA A 42 11.33 -46.41 2.27
N PRO A 43 10.00 -46.36 2.46
CA PRO A 43 9.21 -45.18 2.15
C PRO A 43 9.37 -44.10 3.23
N ALA A 44 10.16 -43.07 2.92
CA ALA A 44 10.13 -41.82 3.67
C ALA A 44 8.78 -41.12 3.42
N ALA A 45 8.03 -40.93 4.51
CA ALA A 45 6.75 -40.24 4.53
C ALA A 45 6.85 -38.88 3.80
N LYS A 46 5.99 -38.69 2.79
CA LYS A 46 5.88 -37.43 2.06
C LYS A 46 5.44 -36.33 3.02
N ALA A 47 6.31 -35.35 3.27
CA ALA A 47 5.92 -34.11 3.94
C ALA A 47 4.83 -33.40 3.09
N PRO A 48 3.70 -32.95 3.69
CA PRO A 48 2.63 -32.34 2.93
C PRO A 48 3.06 -30.98 2.40
N THR A 49 3.17 -30.85 1.09
CA THR A 49 3.30 -29.54 0.43
C THR A 49 2.01 -28.75 0.65
N HIS A 50 2.03 -27.72 1.47
CA HIS A 50 0.87 -26.85 1.69
C HIS A 50 0.61 -26.02 0.42
N LYS A 51 -0.37 -26.44 -0.38
CA LYS A 51 -0.92 -25.61 -1.46
C LYS A 51 -1.62 -24.41 -0.83
N ILE A 52 -1.28 -23.20 -1.28
CA ILE A 52 -1.96 -21.97 -0.84
C ILE A 52 -3.42 -22.07 -1.32
N ARG A 53 -4.35 -22.24 -0.39
CA ARG A 53 -5.79 -22.20 -0.69
C ARG A 53 -6.19 -20.74 -0.87
N LYS A 54 -6.71 -20.40 -2.05
CA LYS A 54 -7.34 -19.09 -2.29
C LYS A 54 -8.83 -19.21 -1.99
N TYR A 55 -9.28 -18.52 -0.95
CA TYR A 55 -10.71 -18.48 -0.59
C TYR A 55 -11.42 -17.40 -1.40
N SER A 56 -12.58 -17.73 -2.00
CA SER A 56 -13.47 -16.75 -2.63
C SER A 56 -14.20 -15.89 -1.58
N GLU A 57 -14.78 -14.77 -1.96
CA GLU A 57 -15.52 -13.91 -1.02
C GLU A 57 -16.72 -14.62 -0.39
N GLY A 58 -17.45 -15.42 -1.18
CA GLY A 58 -18.55 -16.27 -0.68
C GLY A 58 -18.08 -17.30 0.34
N GLU A 59 -16.99 -18.01 0.05
CA GLU A 59 -16.41 -19.00 0.99
C GLU A 59 -15.95 -18.34 2.30
N ARG A 60 -15.39 -17.13 2.24
CA ARG A 60 -15.00 -16.38 3.45
C ARG A 60 -16.22 -16.03 4.29
N ALA A 61 -17.30 -15.57 3.67
CA ALA A 61 -18.54 -15.22 4.35
C ALA A 61 -19.18 -16.45 5.02
N GLU A 62 -19.26 -17.58 4.30
CA GLU A 62 -19.76 -18.85 4.85
C GLU A 62 -18.96 -19.29 6.08
N LYS A 63 -17.63 -19.18 6.02
CA LYS A 63 -16.76 -19.51 7.15
C LYS A 63 -16.97 -18.58 8.34
N LEU A 64 -17.17 -17.27 8.11
CA LEU A 64 -17.49 -16.32 9.18
C LEU A 64 -18.85 -16.62 9.82
N VAL A 65 -19.86 -16.99 9.02
CA VAL A 65 -21.19 -17.42 9.51
C VAL A 65 -21.08 -18.69 10.33
N LEU A 66 -20.30 -19.67 9.87
CA LEU A 66 -20.03 -20.90 10.62
C LEU A 66 -19.36 -20.63 11.96
N ILE A 67 -18.33 -19.77 11.99
CA ILE A 67 -17.66 -19.39 13.25
C ILE A 67 -18.65 -18.69 14.20
N LYS A 68 -19.48 -17.78 13.68
CA LYS A 68 -20.51 -17.10 14.47
C LYS A 68 -21.55 -18.06 15.03
N SER A 69 -22.01 -19.03 14.25
CA SER A 69 -23.01 -20.01 14.69
C SER A 69 -22.45 -20.94 15.77
N LEU A 70 -21.19 -21.36 15.64
CA LEU A 70 -20.49 -22.18 16.64
C LEU A 70 -20.31 -21.44 17.96
N LEU A 71 -19.96 -20.14 17.91
CA LEU A 71 -19.88 -19.27 19.08
C LEU A 71 -21.25 -19.08 19.73
N SER A 72 -22.31 -18.82 18.95
CA SER A 72 -23.66 -18.66 19.50
C SER A 72 -24.24 -19.95 20.08
N ALA A 73 -23.82 -21.11 19.56
CA ALA A 73 -24.23 -22.42 20.06
C ALA A 73 -23.49 -22.82 21.34
N GLY A 74 -22.54 -22.00 21.83
CA GLY A 74 -21.78 -22.29 23.05
C GLY A 74 -20.86 -23.51 22.94
N LYS A 75 -20.55 -23.99 21.73
CA LYS A 75 -19.78 -25.23 21.47
C LYS A 75 -18.27 -25.11 21.73
N GLY A 76 -17.82 -24.05 22.39
CA GLY A 76 -16.41 -23.84 22.74
C GLY A 76 -15.97 -22.39 22.63
N THR A 77 -14.66 -22.19 22.73
CA THR A 77 -14.03 -20.87 22.59
C THR A 77 -13.88 -20.49 21.11
N LEU A 78 -13.57 -19.21 20.83
CA LEU A 78 -13.24 -18.76 19.46
C LEU A 78 -12.16 -19.64 18.81
N LYS A 79 -11.18 -20.10 19.59
CA LYS A 79 -10.09 -20.96 19.09
C LYS A 79 -10.60 -22.31 18.60
N ASP A 80 -11.64 -22.87 19.22
CA ASP A 80 -12.21 -24.15 18.82
C ASP A 80 -13.05 -24.02 17.55
N ALA A 81 -13.82 -22.93 17.44
CA ALA A 81 -14.54 -22.59 16.21
C ALA A 81 -13.59 -22.34 15.03
N LEU A 82 -12.44 -21.69 15.27
CA LEU A 82 -11.41 -21.44 14.26
C LEU A 82 -10.76 -22.74 13.76
N LYS A 83 -10.46 -23.68 14.68
CA LYS A 83 -9.96 -25.01 14.32
C LYS A 83 -10.98 -25.79 13.49
N GLN A 84 -12.26 -25.75 13.86
CA GLN A 84 -13.34 -26.40 13.09
C GLN A 84 -13.53 -25.77 11.70
N ALA A 85 -13.40 -24.44 11.60
CA ALA A 85 -13.46 -23.74 10.31
C ALA A 85 -12.20 -23.94 9.46
N GLY A 86 -11.07 -24.33 10.06
CA GLY A 86 -9.78 -24.54 9.41
C GLY A 86 -9.04 -23.24 9.09
N ILE A 87 -9.25 -22.19 9.89
CA ILE A 87 -8.73 -20.83 9.67
C ILE A 87 -7.98 -20.35 10.90
N THR A 88 -6.96 -19.50 10.71
CA THR A 88 -6.22 -18.90 11.82
C THR A 88 -6.95 -17.69 12.37
N GLU A 89 -6.68 -17.35 13.64
CA GLU A 89 -7.28 -16.19 14.30
C GLU A 89 -7.01 -14.88 13.55
N GLN A 90 -5.79 -14.70 13.03
CA GLN A 90 -5.44 -13.55 12.21
C GLN A 90 -6.31 -13.45 10.95
N THR A 91 -6.49 -14.57 10.23
CA THR A 91 -7.31 -14.59 9.02
C THR A 91 -8.78 -14.31 9.34
N TYR A 92 -9.28 -14.80 10.46
CA TYR A 92 -10.64 -14.50 10.93
C TYR A 92 -10.83 -13.00 11.18
N TYR A 93 -9.93 -12.34 11.92
CA TYR A 93 -10.08 -10.90 12.18
C TYR A 93 -9.91 -10.07 10.90
N ASN A 94 -9.01 -10.47 10.01
CA ASN A 94 -8.85 -9.80 8.71
C ASN A 94 -10.12 -9.89 7.88
N TRP A 95 -10.74 -11.07 7.79
CA TRP A 95 -11.98 -11.26 7.05
C TRP A 95 -13.18 -10.64 7.76
N LYS A 96 -13.23 -10.68 9.09
CA LYS A 96 -14.26 -10.01 9.87
C LYS A 96 -14.21 -8.51 9.66
N LYS A 97 -13.03 -7.88 9.69
CA LYS A 97 -12.86 -6.44 9.42
C LYS A 97 -13.23 -6.08 7.98
N ALA A 98 -12.94 -6.96 7.02
CA ALA A 98 -13.31 -6.76 5.61
C ALA A 98 -14.79 -7.01 5.32
N ALA A 99 -15.44 -7.88 6.10
CA ALA A 99 -16.86 -8.24 5.97
C ALA A 99 -17.77 -7.42 6.89
N GLU A 100 -17.22 -6.78 7.93
CA GLU A 100 -17.93 -5.74 8.65
C GLU A 100 -18.29 -4.68 7.62
N PRO A 101 -19.59 -4.40 7.41
CA PRO A 101 -19.95 -3.22 6.66
C PRO A 101 -19.30 -2.08 7.44
N THR A 102 -18.30 -1.42 6.83
CA THR A 102 -18.20 0.02 7.05
C THR A 102 -19.64 0.49 6.94
N SER A 103 -20.22 0.98 8.05
CA SER A 103 -21.65 1.29 8.07
C SER A 103 -21.97 2.12 6.83
N LYS A 104 -23.20 2.08 6.31
CA LYS A 104 -23.53 2.92 5.14
C LYS A 104 -23.04 4.36 5.35
N ASP A 105 -23.10 4.86 6.59
CA ASP A 105 -22.51 6.14 7.00
C ASP A 105 -20.98 6.23 6.83
N ALA A 106 -20.22 5.18 7.13
CA ALA A 106 -18.77 5.15 6.90
C ALA A 106 -18.41 5.06 5.42
N ALA A 107 -19.20 4.35 4.60
CA ALA A 107 -19.01 4.33 3.15
C ALA A 107 -19.39 5.69 2.51
N GLU A 108 -20.48 6.31 2.98
CA GLU A 108 -20.91 7.64 2.56
C GLU A 108 -19.89 8.72 2.94
N ARG A 109 -19.34 8.67 4.17
CA ARG A 109 -18.22 9.54 4.58
C ARG A 109 -16.99 9.37 3.71
N GLN A 110 -16.62 8.13 3.35
CA GLN A 110 -15.51 7.91 2.42
C GLN A 110 -15.79 8.50 1.04
N ILE A 111 -17.03 8.45 0.56
CA ILE A 111 -17.42 9.07 -0.72
C ILE A 111 -17.35 10.59 -0.62
N ASP A 112 -17.77 11.17 0.50
CA ASP A 112 -17.71 12.61 0.77
C ASP A 112 -16.24 13.09 0.85
N ASP A 113 -15.40 12.41 1.62
CA ASP A 113 -13.96 12.68 1.72
C ASP A 113 -13.27 12.64 0.35
N LEU A 114 -13.70 11.72 -0.54
CA LEU A 114 -13.16 11.62 -1.90
C LEU A 114 -13.63 12.76 -2.80
N LYS A 115 -14.85 13.27 -2.63
CA LYS A 115 -15.34 14.45 -3.37
C LYS A 115 -14.57 15.69 -2.96
N ASP A 116 -14.43 15.91 -1.65
CA ASP A 116 -13.66 17.02 -1.10
C ASP A 116 -12.21 17.02 -1.61
N LEU A 117 -11.61 15.83 -1.72
CA LEU A 117 -10.26 15.70 -2.27
C LEU A 117 -10.18 16.14 -3.74
N VAL A 118 -11.17 15.77 -4.56
CA VAL A 118 -11.23 16.16 -5.98
C VAL A 118 -11.40 17.68 -6.10
N GLU A 119 -12.31 18.27 -5.33
CA GLU A 119 -12.54 19.72 -5.34
C GLU A 119 -11.28 20.49 -4.93
N LEU A 120 -10.57 20.03 -3.90
CA LEU A 120 -9.30 20.62 -3.47
C LEU A 120 -8.21 20.51 -4.54
N GLU A 121 -8.14 19.40 -5.28
CA GLU A 121 -7.19 19.25 -6.38
C GLU A 121 -7.49 20.21 -7.54
N GLU A 122 -8.75 20.40 -7.87
CA GLU A 122 -9.19 21.34 -8.91
C GLU A 122 -8.86 22.79 -8.54
N GLU A 123 -9.18 23.19 -7.31
CA GLU A 123 -8.85 24.53 -6.82
C GLU A 123 -7.33 24.73 -6.75
N ASN A 124 -6.56 23.71 -6.34
CA ASN A 124 -5.10 23.81 -6.36
C ASN A 124 -4.55 24.03 -7.78
N LYS A 125 -5.08 23.30 -8.78
CA LYS A 125 -4.72 23.49 -10.20
C LYS A 125 -5.08 24.90 -10.66
N ARG A 126 -6.26 25.40 -10.30
CA ARG A 126 -6.71 26.76 -10.62
C ARG A 126 -5.80 27.81 -10.01
N LEU A 127 -5.48 27.71 -8.73
CA LEU A 127 -4.59 28.63 -8.01
C LEU A 127 -3.19 28.64 -8.62
N ARG A 128 -2.63 27.47 -8.95
CA ARG A 128 -1.33 27.38 -9.64
C ARG A 128 -1.35 28.08 -11.00
N LYS A 129 -2.44 27.93 -11.76
CA LYS A 129 -2.60 28.60 -13.05
C LYS A 129 -2.63 30.12 -12.88
N ILE A 130 -3.45 30.63 -11.96
CA ILE A 130 -3.55 32.07 -11.68
C ILE A 130 -2.19 32.63 -11.23
N LEU A 131 -1.49 31.93 -10.35
CA LEU A 131 -0.16 32.32 -9.89
C LEU A 131 0.83 32.37 -11.07
N ALA A 132 0.85 31.35 -11.93
CA ALA A 132 1.73 31.32 -13.09
C ALA A 132 1.43 32.47 -14.06
N ASP A 133 0.15 32.75 -14.32
CA ASP A 133 -0.26 33.83 -15.22
C ASP A 133 0.13 35.20 -14.65
N ARG A 134 -0.06 35.41 -13.34
CA ARG A 134 0.36 36.63 -12.65
C ARG A 134 1.88 36.80 -12.68
N LEU A 135 2.65 35.75 -12.38
CA LEU A 135 4.10 35.78 -12.45
C LEU A 135 4.60 36.05 -13.88
N ARG A 136 3.95 35.50 -14.91
CA ARG A 136 4.28 35.82 -16.30
C ARG A 136 4.02 37.29 -16.63
N ALA A 137 2.89 37.83 -16.19
CA ALA A 137 2.56 39.24 -16.41
C ALA A 137 3.55 40.18 -15.71
N GLU A 138 3.82 39.93 -14.43
CA GLU A 138 4.79 40.72 -13.64
C GLU A 138 6.21 40.59 -14.20
N ASN A 139 6.64 39.38 -14.60
CA ASN A 139 7.95 39.20 -15.22
C ASN A 139 8.05 39.91 -16.58
N ALA A 140 7.00 39.89 -17.40
CA ALA A 140 6.99 40.64 -18.66
C ALA A 140 7.08 42.15 -18.41
N GLU A 141 6.39 42.66 -17.39
CA GLU A 141 6.49 44.07 -17.01
C GLU A 141 7.90 44.43 -16.50
N LEU A 142 8.52 43.56 -15.70
CA LEU A 142 9.89 43.76 -15.23
C LEU A 142 10.90 43.74 -16.38
N ARG A 143 10.75 42.82 -17.34
CA ARG A 143 11.61 42.76 -18.53
C ARG A 143 11.51 44.02 -19.39
N LYS A 144 10.29 44.56 -19.59
CA LYS A 144 10.07 45.89 -20.21
C LYS A 144 10.82 46.98 -19.48
N ARG A 145 10.68 47.05 -18.15
CA ARG A 145 11.32 48.08 -17.32
C ARG A 145 12.85 47.98 -17.35
N LEU A 146 13.38 46.76 -17.49
CA LEU A 146 14.81 46.49 -17.59
C LEU A 146 15.37 46.59 -19.02
N GLY A 147 14.53 46.88 -20.03
CA GLY A 147 14.95 46.94 -21.43
C GLY A 147 15.41 45.59 -21.99
N MET A 148 14.87 44.48 -21.47
CA MET A 148 15.20 43.10 -21.86
C MET A 148 14.11 42.44 -22.73
N ASP A 149 13.32 43.28 -23.40
CA ASP A 149 12.17 42.95 -24.25
C ASP A 149 12.50 43.01 -25.75
#